data_AF-A0A1I5DJE2-F1
#
_entry.id   AF-A0A1I5DJE2-F1
#
_cell.length_a   1.000
_cell.length_b   1.000
_cell.length_c   1.000
_cell.angle_alpha   90.00
_cell.angle_beta   90.00
_cell.angle_gamma   90.00
#
_symmetry.space_group_name_H-M   'P 1'
#
loop_
_entity.id
_entity.type
_entity.pdbx_description
1 polymer ?
#
loop_
_entity_poly.entity_id
_entity_poly.type
_entity_poly.pdbx_seq_one_letter_code
_entity_poly.pdbx_strand_id
1 'polypeptide(L)'
;MQNLFLILAFLLAGIGYAQTENNSEPNLDGLCAKVYTAQEEDEGSPNIYTYQTKILSAARVSSSDTEDEVKKKVQKFWKKNEEKLICDNLGFNVPKGSIVKLAVARRFEDFIDDVTETWNVDLNKVDKSDNKTVLDYVHYEMEIRKGTPHEPVLQRYYKKLRAAGAKYKSEL
;
A
#
# COMPACT_ATOMS: atom_id res chain seq x y z
N MET A 1 -37.40 -11.14 69.52
CA MET A 1 -38.01 -10.98 68.19
C MET A 1 -36.90 -10.63 67.21
N GLN A 2 -36.60 -11.57 66.32
CA GLN A 2 -35.75 -11.39 65.14
C GLN A 2 -36.23 -10.19 64.32
N ASN A 3 -35.30 -9.41 63.78
CA ASN A 3 -35.48 -8.86 62.44
C ASN A 3 -34.12 -8.74 61.74
N LEU A 4 -33.93 -9.74 60.90
CA LEU A 4 -32.92 -9.93 59.89
C LEU A 4 -33.41 -9.18 58.65
N PHE A 5 -32.70 -8.16 58.17
CA PHE A 5 -32.88 -7.69 56.80
C PHE A 5 -31.52 -7.50 56.13
N LEU A 6 -31.44 -8.16 54.98
CA LEU A 6 -30.30 -8.50 54.16
C LEU A 6 -30.22 -7.53 52.95
N ILE A 7 -28.97 -7.23 52.53
CA ILE A 7 -28.50 -6.96 51.14
C ILE A 7 -29.02 -5.64 50.51
N LEU A 8 -28.18 -4.74 49.96
CA LEU A 8 -27.49 -4.90 48.68
C LEU A 8 -26.37 -3.83 48.53
N ALA A 9 -25.12 -4.29 48.48
CA ALA A 9 -24.00 -3.48 47.99
C ALA A 9 -23.89 -3.70 46.48
N PHE A 10 -24.26 -2.69 45.70
CA PHE A 10 -23.98 -2.66 44.25
C PHE A 10 -22.50 -2.33 44.04
N LEU A 11 -21.68 -3.37 43.93
CA LEU A 11 -20.37 -3.29 43.28
C LEU A 11 -20.62 -3.17 41.77
N LEU A 12 -20.63 -1.95 41.26
CA LEU A 12 -20.49 -1.70 39.83
C LEU A 12 -19.05 -2.04 39.43
N ALA A 13 -18.82 -3.31 39.11
CA ALA A 13 -17.67 -3.71 38.31
C ALA A 13 -17.85 -3.08 36.92
N GLY A 14 -17.15 -1.96 36.69
CA GLY A 14 -16.97 -1.40 35.36
C GLY A 14 -16.24 -2.44 34.52
N ILE A 15 -17.00 -3.21 33.74
CA ILE A 15 -16.46 -4.05 32.68
C ILE A 15 -15.88 -3.08 31.66
N GLY A 16 -14.57 -2.87 31.71
CA GLY A 16 -13.84 -2.26 30.61
C GLY A 16 -14.06 -3.14 29.39
N TYR A 17 -14.90 -2.68 28.47
CA TYR A 17 -14.98 -3.24 27.13
C TYR A 17 -13.63 -2.96 26.46
N ALA A 18 -12.68 -3.89 26.62
CA ALA A 18 -11.60 -4.01 25.67
C ALA A 18 -12.26 -4.34 24.33
N GLN A 19 -12.40 -3.33 23.46
CA GLN A 19 -12.69 -3.56 22.06
C GLN A 19 -11.59 -4.49 21.55
N THR A 20 -11.94 -5.76 21.37
CA THR A 20 -11.12 -6.69 20.62
C THR A 20 -10.98 -6.10 19.22
N GLU A 21 -9.81 -5.56 18.89
CA GLU A 21 -9.51 -5.15 17.53
C GLU A 21 -9.87 -6.31 16.60
N ASN A 22 -10.85 -6.09 15.73
CA ASN A 22 -11.27 -7.11 14.77
C ASN A 22 -10.08 -7.33 13.81
N ASN A 23 -9.30 -8.37 14.08
CA ASN A 23 -8.08 -8.75 13.38
C ASN A 23 -8.39 -9.47 12.05
N SER A 24 -9.46 -9.07 11.35
CA SER A 24 -9.69 -9.56 9.99
C SER A 24 -8.53 -9.13 9.11
N GLU A 25 -7.92 -10.07 8.39
CA GLU A 25 -6.88 -9.74 7.40
C GLU A 25 -7.41 -8.72 6.38
N PRO A 26 -6.58 -7.77 5.93
CA PRO A 26 -6.99 -6.81 4.92
C PRO A 26 -7.35 -7.54 3.62
N ASN A 27 -8.52 -7.21 3.05
CA ASN A 27 -8.93 -7.74 1.74
C ASN A 27 -8.16 -6.99 0.63
N LEU A 28 -7.13 -7.65 0.08
CA LEU A 28 -6.31 -7.15 -1.02
C LEU A 28 -6.75 -7.69 -2.39
N ASP A 29 -7.88 -8.39 -2.44
CA ASP A 29 -8.35 -9.03 -3.66
C ASP A 29 -8.59 -7.98 -4.75
N GLY A 30 -8.06 -8.28 -5.94
CA GLY A 30 -8.15 -7.42 -7.10
C GLY A 30 -7.35 -6.12 -7.03
N LEU A 31 -6.57 -5.86 -5.97
CA LEU A 31 -5.78 -4.61 -5.85
C LEU A 31 -4.87 -4.39 -7.07
N CYS A 32 -4.15 -5.42 -7.49
CA CYS A 32 -3.31 -5.38 -8.69
C CYS A 32 -4.11 -5.04 -9.96
N ALA A 33 -5.33 -5.56 -10.10
CA ALA A 33 -6.18 -5.24 -11.24
C ALA A 33 -6.59 -3.76 -11.24
N LYS A 34 -6.90 -3.19 -10.07
CA LYS A 34 -7.25 -1.75 -9.94
C LYS A 34 -6.08 -0.84 -10.29
N VAL A 35 -4.86 -1.20 -9.89
CA VAL A 35 -3.64 -0.50 -10.29
C VAL A 35 -3.37 -0.68 -11.79
N TYR A 36 -3.59 -1.88 -12.33
CA TYR A 36 -3.37 -2.17 -13.75
C TYR A 36 -4.29 -1.35 -14.67
N THR A 37 -5.56 -1.24 -14.31
CA THR A 37 -6.58 -0.53 -15.09
C THR A 37 -6.65 0.96 -14.78
N ALA A 38 -5.91 1.45 -13.78
CA ALA A 38 -6.07 2.80 -13.22
C ALA A 38 -7.55 3.13 -12.95
N GLN A 39 -8.27 2.19 -12.30
CA GLN A 39 -9.71 2.37 -12.10
C GLN A 39 -9.99 3.55 -11.18
N GLU A 40 -10.70 4.55 -11.71
CA GLU A 40 -11.23 5.68 -10.97
C GLU A 40 -12.42 5.27 -10.09
N GLU A 41 -12.64 6.03 -9.01
CA GLU A 41 -13.84 5.91 -8.18
C GLU A 41 -15.05 6.63 -8.80
N ASP A 42 -16.23 6.33 -8.29
CA ASP A 42 -17.45 7.04 -8.66
C ASP A 42 -17.42 8.50 -8.18
N GLU A 43 -18.19 9.35 -8.87
CA GLU A 43 -18.33 10.77 -8.52
C GLU A 43 -18.82 10.94 -7.07
N GLY A 44 -18.13 11.78 -6.30
CA GLY A 44 -18.40 12.02 -4.88
C GLY A 44 -17.54 11.20 -3.91
N SER A 45 -16.71 10.28 -4.41
CA SER A 45 -15.66 9.65 -3.61
C SER A 45 -14.61 10.67 -3.15
N PRO A 46 -14.08 10.56 -1.92
CA PRO A 46 -12.95 11.39 -1.48
C PRO A 46 -11.62 11.00 -2.15
N ASN A 47 -11.56 9.83 -2.77
CA ASN A 47 -10.39 9.31 -3.49
C ASN A 47 -10.64 9.32 -5.00
N ILE A 48 -9.57 9.53 -5.77
CA ILE A 48 -9.63 9.53 -7.23
C ILE A 48 -9.68 8.09 -7.76
N TYR A 49 -8.93 7.17 -7.16
CA TYR A 49 -8.78 5.80 -7.65
C TYR A 49 -9.18 4.73 -6.64
N THR A 50 -9.76 3.63 -7.12
CA THR A 50 -10.19 2.51 -6.28
C THR A 50 -9.04 1.87 -5.50
N TYR A 51 -7.81 1.92 -6.01
CA TYR A 51 -6.66 1.40 -5.27
C TYR A 51 -6.40 2.20 -3.98
N GLN A 52 -6.66 3.51 -3.98
CA GLN A 52 -6.47 4.38 -2.83
C GLN A 52 -7.43 3.95 -1.72
N THR A 53 -8.73 3.84 -2.01
CA THR A 53 -9.73 3.35 -1.06
C THR A 53 -9.36 1.98 -0.49
N LYS A 54 -8.91 1.05 -1.34
CA LYS A 54 -8.48 -0.29 -0.88
C LYS A 54 -7.28 -0.22 0.07
N ILE A 55 -6.24 0.52 -0.27
CA ILE A 55 -5.03 0.64 0.55
C ILE A 55 -5.34 1.37 1.87
N LEU A 56 -6.05 2.50 1.80
CA LEU A 56 -6.40 3.30 2.97
C LEU A 56 -7.31 2.52 3.93
N SER A 57 -8.32 1.82 3.41
CA SER A 57 -9.19 0.95 4.21
C SER A 57 -8.40 -0.21 4.84
N ALA A 58 -7.55 -0.89 4.07
CA ALA A 58 -6.69 -1.97 4.56
C ALA A 58 -5.68 -1.49 5.62
N ALA A 59 -5.22 -0.25 5.52
CA ALA A 59 -4.36 0.41 6.49
C ALA A 59 -5.11 0.96 7.71
N ARG A 60 -6.44 0.81 7.76
CA ARG A 60 -7.32 1.33 8.82
C ARG A 60 -7.21 2.86 8.99
N VAL A 61 -7.11 3.55 7.86
CA VAL A 61 -7.18 5.01 7.80
C VAL A 61 -8.61 5.47 8.10
N SER A 62 -8.74 6.49 8.92
CA SER A 62 -9.97 7.18 9.30
C SER A 62 -10.04 8.55 8.61
N SER A 63 -11.23 9.06 8.36
CA SER A 63 -11.42 10.43 7.82
C SER A 63 -10.95 11.53 8.78
N SER A 64 -10.77 11.20 10.06
CA SER A 64 -10.23 12.09 11.08
C SER A 64 -8.71 12.06 11.19
N ASP A 65 -8.03 11.16 10.48
CA ASP A 65 -6.58 11.06 10.53
C ASP A 65 -5.93 12.27 9.84
N THR A 66 -4.87 12.78 10.43
CA THR A 66 -3.97 13.74 9.78
C THR A 66 -3.17 13.06 8.66
N GLU A 67 -2.61 13.85 7.74
CA GLU A 67 -1.75 13.32 6.66
C GLU A 67 -0.59 12.46 7.19
N ASP A 68 0.03 12.88 8.30
CA ASP A 68 1.11 12.12 8.96
C ASP A 68 0.63 10.77 9.52
N GLU A 69 -0.60 10.72 10.05
CA GLU A 69 -1.20 9.49 10.55
C GLU A 69 -1.55 8.55 9.40
N VAL A 70 -2.13 9.08 8.32
CA VAL A 70 -2.38 8.34 7.07
C VAL A 70 -1.09 7.70 6.59
N LYS A 71 -0.03 8.50 6.45
CA LYS A 71 1.30 8.05 6.01
C LYS A 71 1.84 6.92 6.88
N LYS A 72 1.85 7.09 8.20
CA LYS A 72 2.34 6.07 9.15
C LYS A 72 1.53 4.78 9.08
N LYS A 73 0.21 4.88 8.97
CA LYS A 73 -0.69 3.72 8.84
C LYS A 73 -0.42 2.95 7.55
N VAL A 74 -0.33 3.65 6.42
CA VAL A 74 -0.02 3.03 5.13
C VAL A 74 1.35 2.39 5.13
N GLN A 75 2.40 3.06 5.65
CA GLN A 75 3.74 2.48 5.78
C GLN A 75 3.75 1.19 6.63
N LYS A 76 3.04 1.20 7.77
CA LYS A 76 2.91 0.02 8.63
C LYS A 76 2.18 -1.12 7.91
N PHE A 77 1.08 -0.80 7.23
CA PHE A 77 0.34 -1.75 6.40
C PHE A 77 1.23 -2.33 5.30
N TRP A 78 1.96 -1.48 4.59
CA TRP A 78 2.81 -1.85 3.46
C TRP A 78 3.89 -2.84 3.90
N LYS A 79 4.65 -2.50 4.94
CA LYS A 79 5.69 -3.36 5.50
C LYS A 79 5.14 -4.71 5.97
N LYS A 80 3.95 -4.71 6.60
CA LYS A 80 3.31 -5.95 7.08
C LYS A 80 2.82 -6.85 5.95
N ASN A 81 2.42 -6.28 4.81
CA ASN A 81 1.76 -6.99 3.72
C ASN A 81 2.62 -7.04 2.44
N GLU A 82 3.89 -6.69 2.51
CA GLU A 82 4.76 -6.57 1.33
C GLU A 82 4.85 -7.87 0.51
N GLU A 83 4.81 -9.05 1.16
CA GLU A 83 4.76 -10.35 0.49
C GLU A 83 3.39 -10.67 -0.14
N LYS A 84 2.33 -9.95 0.24
CA LYS A 84 0.98 -10.07 -0.34
C LYS A 84 0.72 -9.02 -1.44
N LEU A 85 1.51 -7.94 -1.49
CA LEU A 85 1.46 -6.89 -2.53
C LEU A 85 2.17 -7.30 -3.82
N ILE A 86 1.90 -8.53 -4.24
CA ILE A 86 2.50 -9.19 -5.39
C ILE A 86 1.42 -9.37 -6.46
N CYS A 87 1.75 -9.01 -7.70
CA CYS A 87 0.87 -9.08 -8.84
C CYS A 87 1.32 -10.19 -9.79
N ASP A 88 0.38 -11.05 -10.17
CA ASP A 88 0.61 -12.11 -11.14
C ASP A 88 -0.36 -11.97 -12.33
N ASN A 89 0.13 -12.32 -13.51
CA ASN A 89 -0.63 -12.47 -14.76
C ASN A 89 -1.69 -11.38 -15.10
N LEU A 90 -1.21 -10.20 -15.51
CA LEU A 90 -2.02 -9.13 -16.13
C LEU A 90 -1.38 -8.63 -17.44
N GLY A 91 -0.67 -9.48 -18.18
CA GLY A 91 0.21 -9.02 -19.27
C GLY A 91 1.45 -8.26 -18.78
N PHE A 92 1.73 -8.32 -17.47
CA PHE A 92 2.93 -7.81 -16.82
C PHE A 92 4.11 -8.76 -17.05
N ASN A 93 5.27 -8.23 -17.42
CA ASN A 93 6.46 -9.00 -17.80
C ASN A 93 7.26 -9.56 -16.61
N VAL A 94 6.87 -9.27 -15.36
CA VAL A 94 7.48 -9.85 -14.16
C VAL A 94 6.44 -10.72 -13.45
N PRO A 95 6.48 -12.05 -13.65
CA PRO A 95 5.60 -12.96 -12.93
C PRO A 95 5.76 -12.77 -11.43
N LYS A 96 4.65 -12.69 -10.68
CA LYS A 96 4.70 -12.44 -9.23
C LYS A 96 5.61 -11.26 -8.85
N GLY A 97 5.60 -10.20 -9.65
CA GLY A 97 6.34 -8.97 -9.36
C GLY A 97 5.59 -8.06 -8.38
N SER A 98 6.30 -7.16 -7.73
CA SER A 98 5.70 -6.16 -6.84
C SER A 98 4.71 -5.26 -7.56
N ILE A 99 3.69 -4.81 -6.83
CA ILE A 99 2.70 -3.86 -7.36
C ILE A 99 3.31 -2.54 -7.84
N VAL A 100 4.45 -2.12 -7.28
CA VAL A 100 5.17 -0.91 -7.73
C VAL A 100 5.79 -1.12 -9.10
N LYS A 101 6.42 -2.27 -9.37
CA LYS A 101 6.90 -2.58 -10.73
C LYS A 101 5.76 -2.67 -11.73
N LEU A 102 4.60 -3.19 -11.32
CA LEU A 102 3.40 -3.17 -12.16
C LEU A 102 3.01 -1.73 -12.51
N ALA A 103 2.96 -0.81 -11.54
CA ALA A 103 2.64 0.60 -11.78
C ALA A 103 3.64 1.25 -12.76
N VAL A 104 4.95 0.97 -12.60
CA VAL A 104 5.98 1.39 -13.56
C VAL A 104 5.68 0.84 -14.95
N ALA A 105 5.43 -0.46 -15.08
CA ALA A 105 5.13 -1.12 -16.36
C ALA A 105 3.92 -0.49 -17.07
N ARG A 106 2.92 -0.07 -16.30
CA ARG A 106 1.67 0.55 -16.78
C ARG A 106 1.76 2.06 -16.97
N ARG A 107 2.86 2.68 -16.58
CA ARG A 107 3.02 4.14 -16.59
C ARG A 107 1.95 4.85 -15.77
N PHE A 108 1.58 4.26 -14.63
CA PHE A 108 0.58 4.83 -13.76
C PHE A 108 1.24 5.81 -12.78
N GLU A 109 1.33 7.07 -13.20
CA GLU A 109 2.05 8.12 -12.46
C GLU A 109 1.43 8.39 -11.08
N ASP A 110 0.11 8.51 -10.97
CA ASP A 110 -0.52 8.81 -9.69
C ASP A 110 -0.26 7.74 -8.62
N PHE A 111 -0.21 6.45 -9.00
CA PHE A 111 0.17 5.40 -8.05
C PHE A 111 1.63 5.54 -7.62
N ILE A 112 2.52 5.89 -8.55
CA ILE A 112 3.95 6.11 -8.23
C ILE A 112 4.09 7.29 -7.28
N ASP A 113 3.31 8.35 -7.49
CA ASP A 113 3.30 9.55 -6.66
C ASP A 113 2.78 9.24 -5.26
N ASP A 114 1.71 8.45 -5.15
CA ASP A 114 1.19 8.01 -3.86
C ASP A 114 2.20 7.18 -3.07
N VAL A 115 2.90 6.22 -3.70
CA VAL A 115 3.87 5.39 -2.96
C VAL A 115 5.17 6.13 -2.64
N THR A 116 5.54 7.17 -3.40
CA THR A 116 6.81 7.91 -3.22
C THR A 116 6.67 9.18 -2.39
N GLU A 117 5.61 9.96 -2.59
CA GLU A 117 5.45 11.31 -2.02
C GLU A 117 4.40 11.31 -0.92
N THR A 118 3.21 10.75 -1.17
CA THR A 118 2.10 10.75 -0.21
C THR A 118 2.37 9.81 0.96
N TRP A 119 2.65 8.54 0.67
CA TRP A 119 2.81 7.49 1.69
C TRP A 119 4.27 7.20 2.01
N ASN A 120 5.19 7.52 1.09
CA ASN A 120 6.63 7.27 1.24
C ASN A 120 6.91 5.86 1.79
N VAL A 121 6.40 4.84 1.12
CA VAL A 121 6.54 3.44 1.56
C VAL A 121 7.96 2.93 1.30
N ASP A 122 8.32 1.79 1.88
CA ASP A 122 9.59 1.15 1.54
C ASP A 122 9.54 0.58 0.11
N LEU A 123 10.50 1.01 -0.72
CA LEU A 123 10.61 0.67 -2.14
C LEU A 123 11.70 -0.38 -2.41
N ASN A 124 12.35 -0.88 -1.36
CA ASN A 124 13.54 -1.73 -1.47
C ASN A 124 13.23 -3.24 -1.49
N LYS A 125 11.98 -3.61 -1.76
CA LYS A 125 11.61 -5.01 -2.00
C LYS A 125 12.42 -5.59 -3.15
N VAL A 126 13.04 -6.74 -2.93
CA VAL A 126 13.60 -7.57 -4.00
C VAL A 126 12.57 -8.62 -4.41
N ASP A 127 12.07 -8.54 -5.64
CA ASP A 127 11.14 -9.55 -6.13
C ASP A 127 11.89 -10.87 -6.40
N LYS A 128 11.39 -11.96 -5.83
CA LYS A 128 12.02 -13.29 -5.94
C LYS A 128 12.05 -13.82 -7.37
N SER A 129 11.11 -13.39 -8.22
CA SER A 129 10.94 -13.90 -9.58
C SER A 129 12.00 -13.43 -10.56
N ASP A 130 12.49 -12.19 -10.42
CA ASP A 130 13.48 -11.60 -11.32
C ASP A 130 14.76 -11.12 -10.60
N ASN A 131 14.78 -11.26 -9.27
CA ASN A 131 15.87 -10.88 -8.38
C ASN A 131 16.22 -9.39 -8.44
N LYS A 132 15.24 -8.52 -8.70
CA LYS A 132 15.39 -7.08 -8.89
C LYS A 132 14.52 -6.29 -7.92
N THR A 133 15.01 -5.11 -7.53
CA THR A 133 14.19 -4.05 -6.92
C THR A 133 13.36 -3.32 -7.97
N VAL A 134 12.47 -2.41 -7.55
CA VAL A 134 11.80 -1.51 -8.49
C VAL A 134 12.79 -0.61 -9.24
N LEU A 135 13.89 -0.20 -8.60
CA LEU A 135 14.89 0.66 -9.23
C LEU A 135 15.70 -0.10 -10.30
N ASP A 136 16.06 -1.36 -10.02
CA ASP A 136 16.65 -2.25 -11.02
C ASP A 136 15.72 -2.44 -12.22
N TYR A 137 14.41 -2.64 -11.96
CA TYR A 137 13.43 -2.86 -13.01
C TYR A 137 13.21 -1.63 -13.90
N VAL A 138 13.02 -0.44 -13.33
CA VAL A 138 12.82 0.78 -14.13
C VAL A 138 14.08 1.10 -14.94
N HIS A 139 15.27 0.88 -14.38
CA HIS A 139 16.54 1.05 -15.11
C HIS A 139 16.65 0.08 -16.29
N TYR A 140 16.31 -1.20 -16.08
CA TYR A 140 16.23 -2.18 -17.17
C TYR A 140 15.24 -1.75 -18.26
N GLU A 141 14.03 -1.31 -17.90
CA GLU A 141 13.03 -0.83 -18.85
C GLU A 141 13.50 0.44 -19.60
N MET A 142 14.33 1.30 -18.99
CA MET A 142 14.94 2.44 -19.68
C MET A 142 15.87 1.99 -20.79
N GLU A 143 16.76 1.03 -20.51
CA GLU A 143 17.74 0.57 -21.48
C GLU A 143 17.08 -0.13 -22.68
N ILE A 144 16.06 -0.96 -22.46
CA ILE A 144 15.37 -1.65 -23.56
C ILE A 144 14.47 -0.72 -24.39
N ARG A 145 14.06 0.43 -23.83
CA ARG A 145 13.16 1.41 -24.48
C ARG A 145 13.87 2.70 -24.89
N LYS A 146 15.19 2.69 -24.90
CA LYS A 146 16.02 3.82 -25.29
C LYS A 146 15.68 4.31 -26.70
N GLY A 147 15.53 5.62 -26.86
CA GLY A 147 15.13 6.26 -28.10
C GLY A 147 13.63 6.17 -28.42
N THR A 148 12.81 5.55 -27.57
CA THR A 148 11.35 5.51 -27.73
C THR A 148 10.67 6.63 -26.94
N PRO A 149 9.41 6.99 -27.26
CA PRO A 149 8.63 7.95 -26.46
C PRO A 149 8.45 7.56 -24.97
N HIS A 150 8.72 6.31 -24.60
CA HIS A 150 8.61 5.86 -23.21
C HIS A 150 9.84 6.19 -22.34
N GLU A 151 11.00 6.43 -22.95
CA GLU A 151 12.25 6.67 -22.22
C GLU A 151 12.14 7.89 -21.27
N PRO A 152 11.64 9.07 -21.68
CA PRO A 152 11.55 10.23 -20.79
C PRO A 152 10.66 9.99 -19.56
N VAL A 153 9.58 9.21 -19.73
CA VAL A 153 8.68 8.84 -18.62
C VAL A 153 9.40 7.93 -17.63
N LEU A 154 10.11 6.91 -18.13
CA LEU A 154 10.89 6.02 -17.30
C LEU A 154 12.05 6.72 -16.57
N GLN A 155 12.74 7.66 -17.24
CA GLN A 155 13.77 8.50 -16.61
C GLN A 155 13.20 9.33 -15.47
N ARG A 156 11.98 9.88 -15.63
CA ARG A 156 11.28 10.60 -14.56
C ARG A 156 10.97 9.68 -13.39
N TYR A 157 10.41 8.50 -13.64
CA TYR A 157 10.13 7.52 -12.58
C TYR A 157 11.40 7.05 -11.87
N TYR A 158 12.48 6.78 -12.60
CA TYR A 158 13.77 6.44 -12.02
C TYR A 158 14.24 7.52 -11.03
N LYS A 159 14.20 8.80 -11.43
CA LYS A 159 14.56 9.92 -10.56
C LYS A 159 13.66 10.02 -9.33
N LYS A 160 12.34 9.89 -9.53
CA LYS A 160 11.34 9.96 -8.44
C LYS A 160 11.53 8.84 -7.42
N LEU A 161 11.61 7.59 -7.89
CA LEU A 161 11.86 6.42 -7.05
C LEU A 161 13.19 6.55 -6.29
N ARG A 162 14.25 7.00 -6.97
CA ARG A 162 15.56 7.19 -6.33
C ARG A 162 15.53 8.28 -5.26
N ALA A 163 14.85 9.40 -5.52
CA ALA A 163 14.67 10.47 -4.55
C ALA A 163 13.86 10.03 -3.32
N ALA A 164 12.89 9.13 -3.51
CA ALA A 164 12.12 8.49 -2.45
C ALA A 164 12.87 7.37 -1.70
N GLY A 165 14.17 7.18 -1.98
CA GLY A 165 15.01 6.22 -1.26
C GLY A 165 14.99 4.79 -1.81
N ALA A 166 14.45 4.57 -3.01
CA ALA A 166 14.62 3.30 -3.70
C ALA A 166 16.09 3.07 -4.05
N LYS A 167 16.53 1.83 -3.86
CA LYS A 167 17.90 1.38 -4.10
C LYS A 167 17.94 0.25 -5.11
N TYR A 168 19.06 0.14 -5.81
CA TYR A 168 19.37 -1.07 -6.53
C TYR A 168 19.60 -2.21 -5.55
N LYS A 169 19.38 -3.45 -5.98
CA LYS A 169 19.65 -4.62 -5.14
C LYS A 169 21.10 -4.65 -4.62
N SER A 170 22.06 -4.17 -5.40
CA SER A 170 23.47 -4.12 -5.02
C SER A 170 23.79 -3.11 -3.90
N GLU A 171 22.83 -2.28 -3.51
CA GLU A 171 22.98 -1.25 -2.47
C GLU A 171 22.18 -1.58 -1.19
N LEU A 172 21.55 -2.76 -1.14
CA LEU A 172 20.77 -3.27 0.00
C LEU A 172 21.64 -4.03 1.00
#